data_AF-A0A3E0MNR5-F1
#
_entry.id   AF-A0A3E0MNR5-F1
#
_cell.length_a   1.000
_cell.length_b   1.000
_cell.length_c   1.000
_cell.angle_alpha   90.00
_cell.angle_beta   90.00
_cell.angle_gamma   90.00
#
_symmetry.space_group_name_H-M   'P 1'
#
loop_
_entity.id
_entity.type
_entity.pdbx_description
1 polymer ?
#
loop_
_entity_poly.entity_id
_entity_poly.type
_entity_poly.pdbx_seq_one_letter_code
_entity_poly.pdbx_strand_id
1 'polypeptide(L)' 'MAKDIFSTDYKLGILGGGQLGKMMLYSTRKFDIRTKVLDPS' A
#
# COMPACT_ATOMS: atom_id res chain seq x y z
N MET A 1 10.34 -6.17 -23.34
CA MET A 1 10.00 -4.80 -22.87
C MET A 1 9.75 -4.92 -21.38
N ALA A 2 10.75 -4.60 -20.55
CA ALA A 2 10.60 -4.66 -19.10
C ALA A 2 9.63 -3.53 -18.71
N LYS A 3 8.42 -3.90 -18.28
CA LYS A 3 7.46 -2.94 -17.75
C LYS A 3 8.04 -2.44 -16.44
N ASP A 4 8.38 -1.17 -16.36
CA ASP A 4 8.90 -0.54 -15.16
C ASP A 4 8.00 -0.88 -13.97
N ILE A 5 8.50 -1.76 -13.09
CA ILE A 5 7.77 -2.23 -11.90
C ILE A 5 7.59 -1.07 -10.89
N PHE A 6 8.33 0.02 -11.10
CA PHE A 6 8.57 1.08 -10.13
C PHE A 6 7.51 2.19 -10.14
N SER A 7 6.58 2.25 -11.08
CA SER A 7 5.52 3.28 -11.06
C SER A 7 4.31 2.83 -11.85
N THR A 8 3.36 2.18 -11.17
CA THR A 8 2.06 1.84 -11.76
C THR A 8 0.98 2.70 -11.13
N ASP A 9 -0.10 3.01 -11.86
CA ASP A 9 -1.30 3.67 -11.31
C ASP A 9 -2.07 2.79 -10.30
N TYR A 10 -1.55 1.60 -10.00
CA TYR A 10 -2.12 0.68 -9.03
C TYR A 10 -2.14 1.32 -7.64
N LYS A 11 -3.30 1.23 -7.00
CA LYS A 11 -3.51 1.71 -5.63
C LYS A 11 -4.04 0.55 -4.79
N LEU A 12 -3.38 0.30 -3.66
CA LEU A 12 -3.81 -0.70 -2.69
C LEU A 12 -4.70 -0.04 -1.63
N GLY A 13 -5.92 -0.54 -1.46
CA GLY A 13 -6.82 -0.15 -0.38
C GLY A 13 -6.73 -1.13 0.80
N ILE A 14 -6.62 -0.63 2.02
CA ILE A 14 -6.69 -1.40 3.26
C ILE A 14 -7.91 -0.93 4.05
N LEU A 15 -8.76 -1.87 4.47
CA LEU A 15 -9.86 -1.62 5.39
C LEU A 15 -9.43 -2.09 6.79
N GLY A 16 -9.28 -1.15 7.72
CA GLY A 16 -8.78 -1.37 9.08
C GLY A 16 -7.37 -0.82 9.29
N GLY A 17 -7.23 0.07 10.28
CA GLY A 17 -5.98 0.79 10.61
C GLY A 17 -5.19 0.22 11.79
N GLY A 18 -5.53 -1.00 12.22
CA GLY A 18 -4.87 -1.69 13.33
C GLY A 18 -3.37 -1.97 13.09
N GLN A 19 -2.74 -2.60 14.08
CA GLN A 19 -1.30 -2.91 14.06
C GLN A 19 -0.83 -3.61 12.77
N LEU A 20 -1.62 -4.56 12.25
CA LEU A 20 -1.30 -5.28 11.01
C LEU A 20 -1.39 -4.37 9.77
N GLY A 21 -2.38 -3.48 9.70
CA GLY A 21 -2.51 -2.50 8.62
C GLY A 21 -1.30 -1.56 8.56
N LYS A 22 -0.77 -1.16 9.73
CA LYS A 22 0.45 -0.36 9.83
C LYS A 22 1.70 -1.13 9.38
N MET A 23 1.82 -2.41 9.73
CA MET A 23 2.91 -3.25 9.24
C MET A 23 2.85 -3.42 7.72
N MET A 24 1.65 -3.58 7.15
CA MET A 24 1.47 -3.68 5.71
C MET A 24 1.81 -2.37 4.98
N LEU A 25 1.46 -1.21 5.53
CA LEU A 25 1.88 0.09 5.02
C LEU A 25 3.41 0.23 4.94
N TYR A 26 4.13 -0.36 5.89
CA TYR A 26 5.58 -0.33 5.89
C TYR A 26 6.16 -1.12 4.72
N SER A 27 5.60 -2.29 4.44
CA SER A 27 5.97 -3.11 3.29
C SER A 27 5.62 -2.43 1.97
N THR A 28 4.42 -1.86 1.83
CA THR A 28 3.99 -1.24 0.57
C THR A 28 4.79 0.02 0.23
N ARG A 29 5.24 0.78 1.23
CA ARG A 29 6.20 1.89 1.03
C ARG A 29 7.54 1.43 0.46
N LYS A 30 8.06 0.27 0.88
CA LYS A 30 9.35 -0.26 0.36
C LYS A 30 9.28 -0.61 -1.12
N PHE A 31 8.10 -0.96 -1.61
CA PHE A 31 7.85 -1.33 -3.00
C PHE A 31 7.25 -0.17 -3.83
N ASP A 32 7.24 1.06 -3.29
CA ASP A 32 6.61 2.24 -3.90
C ASP A 32 5.14 2.03 -4.32
N ILE A 33 4.41 1.20 -3.56
CA ILE A 33 3.01 0.92 -3.81
C ILE A 33 2.15 1.97 -3.11
N ARG A 34 1.44 2.77 -3.89
CA ARG A 34 0.51 3.77 -3.37
C ARG A 34 -0.63 3.11 -2.61
N THR A 35 -0.64 3.27 -1.30
CA THR A 35 -1.60 2.61 -0.41
C THR A 35 -2.51 3.62 0.29
N LYS A 36 -3.79 3.29 0.46
CA LYS A 36 -4.77 4.05 1.22
C LYS A 36 -5.37 3.17 2.31
N VAL A 37 -5.51 3.71 3.51
CA VAL A 37 -6.16 3.03 4.63
C VAL A 37 -7.45 3.75 4.97
N LEU A 38 -8.53 3.00 5.12
CA LEU A 38 -9.79 3.46 5.68
C LEU A 38 -10.00 2.74 7.01
N ASP A 39 -10.12 3.50 8.09
CA ASP A 39 -10.35 3.01 9.45
C ASP A 39 -11.48 3.84 10.08
N PRO A 40 -12.51 3.21 10.67
CA PRO A 40 -13.59 3.94 11.33
C PRO A 40 -13.25 4.41 12.75
N SER A 41 -12.09 4.00 13.27
CA SER A 41 -11.58 4.32 14.61
C SER A 41 -11.03 5.75 14.69
#